data_AF-T0HAN4-F1
#
_entry.id   AF-T0HAN4-F1
#
_cell.length_a   1.000
_cell.length_b   1.000
_cell.length_c   1.000
_cell.angle_alpha   90.00
_cell.angle_beta   90.00
_cell.angle_gamma   90.00
#
_symmetry.space_group_name_H-M   'P 1'
#
loop_
_entity.id
_entity.type
_entity.pdbx_description
1 polymer ?
#
loop_
_entity_poly.entity_id
_entity_poly.type
_entity_poly.pdbx_seq_one_letter_code
_entity_poly.pdbx_strand_id
1 'polypeptide(L)'
;MPFLSVLFCGVTFQGRIWLWALKADGSRRIIVLIEGLLCFLIILSALILYNVFPIFSIYVSLMIAGSWVIPFFTSYIPHDPFQEDLLKQTRLFRGRVASFIAMEHLYHLEHHLYPTVPHHNWPKLAKQLDPYFEKKEIKSIRFLF
;
A
#
# COMPACT_ATOMS: atom_id res chain seq x y z
N MET A 1 -8.42 -1.22 12.48
CA MET A 1 -7.50 -0.26 13.12
C MET A 1 -8.09 1.14 13.06
N PRO A 2 -8.13 1.88 14.17
CA PRO A 2 -8.51 3.29 14.19
C PRO A 2 -7.54 4.16 13.35
N PHE A 3 -8.02 5.31 12.85
CA PHE A 3 -7.27 6.23 12.00
C PHE A 3 -5.89 6.62 12.57
N LEU A 4 -5.86 7.10 13.82
CA LEU A 4 -4.62 7.50 14.50
C LEU A 4 -3.62 6.34 14.60
N SER A 5 -4.11 5.14 14.89
CA SER A 5 -3.26 3.95 15.00
C SER A 5 -2.56 3.62 13.69
N VAL A 6 -3.21 3.85 12.53
CA VAL A 6 -2.60 3.59 11.22
C VAL A 6 -1.48 4.59 10.92
N LEU A 7 -1.68 5.88 11.24
CA LEU A 7 -0.66 6.91 11.04
C LEU A 7 0.62 6.61 11.83
N PHE A 8 0.48 6.23 13.10
CA PHE A 8 1.63 5.84 13.93
C PHE A 8 2.19 4.46 13.58
N CYS A 9 1.36 3.55 13.07
CA CYS A 9 1.81 2.24 12.60
C CYS A 9 2.87 2.40 11.50
N GLY A 10 2.65 3.35 10.58
CA GLY A 10 3.56 3.70 9.49
C GLY A 10 5.03 3.81 9.87
N VAL A 11 5.32 4.55 10.95
CA VAL A 11 6.69 4.81 11.42
C VAL A 11 7.40 3.51 11.83
N THR A 12 6.67 2.57 12.41
CA THR A 12 7.22 1.28 12.88
C THR A 12 7.08 0.15 11.87
N PHE A 13 6.27 0.34 10.82
CA PHE A 13 5.81 -0.70 9.91
C PHE A 13 6.97 -1.45 9.25
N GLN A 14 7.93 -0.73 8.68
CA GLN A 14 9.05 -1.32 7.97
C GLN A 14 9.93 -2.18 8.90
N GLY A 15 10.24 -1.67 10.09
CA GLY A 15 11.00 -2.41 11.10
C GLY A 15 10.26 -3.66 11.59
N ARG A 16 8.94 -3.56 11.81
CA ARG A 16 8.10 -4.69 12.23
C ARG A 16 8.03 -5.79 11.17
N ILE A 17 7.86 -5.42 9.89
CA ILE A 17 7.85 -6.39 8.78
C ILE A 17 9.22 -7.04 8.63
N TRP A 18 10.30 -6.28 8.69
CA TRP A 18 11.65 -6.83 8.57
C TRP A 18 11.95 -7.82 9.72
N LEU A 19 11.63 -7.46 10.96
CA LEU A 19 11.76 -8.36 12.11
C LEU A 19 10.85 -9.60 12.01
N TRP A 20 9.65 -9.44 11.49
CA TRP A 20 8.75 -10.56 11.22
C TRP A 20 9.34 -11.50 10.15
N ALA A 21 9.87 -10.95 9.06
CA ALA A 21 10.49 -11.71 7.97
C ALA A 21 11.75 -12.46 8.44
N LEU A 22 12.53 -11.89 9.37
CA LEU A 22 13.67 -12.58 9.98
C LEU A 22 13.27 -13.76 10.88
N LYS A 23 12.06 -13.72 11.45
CA LYS A 23 11.49 -14.79 12.28
C LYS A 23 10.70 -15.83 11.48
N ALA A 24 10.30 -15.47 10.25
CA ALA A 24 9.63 -16.37 9.33
C ALA A 24 10.59 -17.48 8.85
N ASP A 25 10.06 -18.45 8.10
CA ASP A 25 10.81 -19.62 7.62
C ASP A 25 12.20 -19.25 7.04
N GLY A 26 13.21 -20.03 7.42
CA GLY A 26 14.63 -19.69 7.27
C GLY A 26 15.13 -19.64 5.82
N SER A 27 14.36 -20.16 4.87
CA SER A 27 14.71 -20.26 3.45
C SER A 27 15.11 -18.92 2.80
N ARG A 28 14.60 -17.78 3.32
CA ARG A 28 14.90 -16.43 2.79
C ARG A 28 15.68 -15.53 3.75
N ARG A 29 16.11 -16.04 4.90
CA ARG A 29 16.68 -15.20 5.97
C ARG A 29 17.94 -14.44 5.54
N ILE A 30 18.80 -15.06 4.74
CA ILE A 30 20.01 -14.42 4.21
C ILE A 30 19.64 -13.23 3.33
N ILE A 31 18.65 -13.37 2.46
CA ILE A 31 18.17 -12.29 1.57
C ILE A 31 17.66 -11.12 2.40
N VAL A 32 16.82 -11.38 3.41
CA VAL A 32 16.28 -10.35 4.32
C VAL A 32 17.39 -9.61 5.07
N LEU A 33 18.45 -10.33 5.50
CA LEU A 33 19.62 -9.71 6.13
C LEU A 33 20.41 -8.83 5.16
N ILE A 34 20.62 -9.29 3.92
CA ILE A 34 21.29 -8.51 2.87
C ILE A 34 20.49 -7.24 2.56
N GLU A 35 19.17 -7.33 2.36
CA GLU A 35 18.30 -6.18 2.13
C GLU A 35 18.37 -5.18 3.30
N GLY A 36 18.34 -5.67 4.54
CA GLY A 36 18.49 -4.84 5.74
C GLY A 36 19.85 -4.14 5.79
N LEU A 37 20.93 -4.85 5.49
CA LEU A 37 22.28 -4.30 5.43
C LEU A 37 22.41 -3.22 4.34
N LEU A 38 21.85 -3.46 3.15
CA LEU A 38 21.88 -2.48 2.05
C LEU A 38 21.13 -1.19 2.43
N CYS A 39 19.93 -1.31 3.02
CA CYS A 39 19.19 -0.16 3.53
C CYS A 39 20.00 0.62 4.59
N PHE A 40 20.64 -0.10 5.52
CA PHE A 40 21.50 0.51 6.54
C PHE A 40 22.68 1.25 5.92
N LEU A 41 23.38 0.64 4.95
CA LEU A 41 24.51 1.26 4.26
C LEU A 41 24.10 2.50 3.47
N ILE A 42 22.93 2.50 2.83
CA ILE A 42 22.38 3.68 2.14
C ILE A 42 22.15 4.81 3.14
N ILE A 43 21.52 4.55 4.28
CA ILE A 43 21.28 5.56 5.32
C ILE A 43 22.60 6.07 5.90
N LEU A 44 23.53 5.18 6.21
CA LEU A 44 24.84 5.54 6.75
C LEU A 44 25.64 6.40 5.75
N SER A 45 25.66 6.02 4.48
CA SER A 45 26.33 6.80 3.43
C SER A 45 25.70 8.19 3.28
N ALA A 46 24.38 8.31 3.40
CA ALA A 46 23.68 9.60 3.35
C ALA A 46 24.06 10.51 4.53
N LEU A 47 24.36 9.96 5.70
CA LEU A 47 24.83 10.74 6.85
C LEU A 47 26.30 11.17 6.68
N ILE A 48 27.18 10.24 6.28
CA ILE A 48 28.62 10.52 6.09
C ILE A 48 28.83 11.57 4.99
N LEU A 49 28.07 11.48 3.90
CA LEU A 49 28.23 12.34 2.72
C LEU A 49 27.45 13.65 2.81
N TYR A 50 26.76 13.94 3.92
CA TYR A 50 25.87 15.10 4.04
C TYR A 50 26.54 16.44 3.67
N ASN A 51 27.77 16.67 4.13
CA ASN A 51 28.51 17.91 3.87
C ASN A 51 28.92 18.08 2.40
N VAL A 52 28.92 17.00 1.62
CA VAL A 52 29.30 17.00 0.19
C VAL A 52 28.06 16.93 -0.70
N PHE A 53 27.08 16.10 -0.33
CA PHE A 53 25.87 15.81 -1.10
C PHE A 53 24.60 15.91 -0.24
N PRO A 54 24.23 17.11 0.24
CA PRO A 54 23.07 17.26 1.14
C PRO A 54 21.74 16.83 0.49
N ILE A 55 21.64 16.95 -0.84
CA ILE A 55 20.46 16.50 -1.61
C ILE A 55 20.23 15.00 -1.45
N PHE A 56 21.30 14.19 -1.38
CA PHE A 56 21.17 12.75 -1.20
C PHE A 56 20.54 12.42 0.16
N SER A 57 20.95 13.11 1.23
CA SER A 57 20.37 12.95 2.56
C SER A 57 18.90 13.37 2.60
N ILE A 58 18.56 14.50 1.96
CA ILE A 58 17.16 14.93 1.82
C ILE A 58 16.33 13.85 1.10
N TYR A 59 16.84 13.31 -0.01
CA TYR A 59 16.16 12.26 -0.76
C TYR A 59 15.94 11.00 0.10
N VAL A 60 16.96 10.52 0.81
CA VAL A 60 16.85 9.36 1.70
C VAL A 60 15.83 9.63 2.82
N SER A 61 15.86 10.82 3.43
CA SER A 61 14.86 11.20 4.44
C SER A 61 13.44 11.22 3.87
N LEU A 62 13.25 11.73 2.65
CA LEU A 62 11.94 11.73 1.97
C LEU A 62 11.46 10.30 1.66
N MET A 63 12.36 9.40 1.25
CA MET A 63 12.01 7.99 1.01
C MET A 63 11.56 7.30 2.31
N ILE A 64 12.26 7.55 3.43
CA ILE A 64 11.89 7.02 4.74
C ILE A 64 10.53 7.58 5.16
N ALA A 65 10.33 8.90 5.11
CA ALA A 65 9.07 9.53 5.47
C ALA A 65 7.91 9.05 4.57
N GLY A 66 8.15 8.90 3.26
CA GLY A 66 7.18 8.36 2.30
C GLY A 66 6.79 6.92 2.60
N SER A 67 7.69 6.12 3.18
CA SER A 67 7.36 4.74 3.59
C SER A 67 6.34 4.70 4.73
N TRP A 68 6.26 5.74 5.58
CA TRP A 68 5.35 5.76 6.72
C TRP A 68 3.88 5.86 6.30
N VAL A 69 3.60 6.42 5.12
CA VAL A 69 2.21 6.52 4.64
C VAL A 69 1.73 5.23 3.96
N ILE A 70 2.59 4.23 3.75
CA ILE A 70 2.23 2.99 3.05
C ILE A 70 1.01 2.31 3.70
N PRO A 71 0.97 1.99 5.02
CA PRO A 71 -0.19 1.31 5.60
C PRO A 71 -1.48 2.11 5.50
N PHE A 72 -1.36 3.44 5.47
CA PHE A 72 -2.50 4.32 5.27
C PHE A 72 -3.08 4.16 3.86
N PHE A 73 -2.25 4.30 2.82
CA PHE A 73 -2.70 4.25 1.44
C PHE A 73 -3.07 2.85 0.95
N THR A 74 -2.34 1.82 1.38
CA THR A 74 -2.50 0.46 0.82
C THR A 74 -3.40 -0.44 1.66
N SER A 75 -3.64 -0.11 2.93
CA SER A 75 -4.48 -0.91 3.81
C SER A 75 -5.68 -0.13 4.33
N TYR A 76 -5.47 1.04 4.93
CA TYR A 76 -6.59 1.76 5.55
C TYR A 76 -7.53 2.44 4.56
N ILE A 77 -7.03 3.07 3.50
CA ILE A 77 -7.88 3.70 2.47
C ILE A 77 -8.72 2.67 1.71
N PRO A 78 -8.19 1.54 1.22
CA PRO A 78 -8.98 0.61 0.45
C PRO A 78 -9.89 -0.31 1.29
N HIS A 79 -9.70 -0.40 2.60
CA HIS A 79 -10.48 -1.30 3.45
C HIS A 79 -11.22 -0.58 4.57
N ASP A 80 -12.42 -1.06 4.89
CA ASP A 80 -13.12 -0.74 6.11
C ASP A 80 -12.75 -1.74 7.22
N PRO A 81 -11.98 -1.33 8.24
CA PRO A 81 -11.52 -2.24 9.28
C PRO A 81 -12.62 -2.66 10.27
N PHE A 82 -13.81 -2.06 10.21
CA PHE A 82 -14.94 -2.38 11.09
C PHE A 82 -16.02 -3.20 10.39
N GLN A 83 -15.84 -3.47 9.10
CA GLN A 83 -16.78 -4.26 8.32
C GLN A 83 -16.44 -5.75 8.41
N GLU A 84 -17.43 -6.56 8.78
CA GLU A 84 -17.28 -8.02 8.94
C GLU A 84 -17.60 -8.78 7.65
N ASP A 85 -18.47 -8.22 6.80
CA ASP A 85 -18.75 -8.79 5.48
C ASP A 85 -17.52 -8.62 4.57
N LEU A 86 -16.87 -9.74 4.23
CA LEU A 86 -15.67 -9.79 3.39
C LEU A 86 -15.81 -9.00 2.08
N LEU A 87 -17.00 -9.03 1.47
CA LEU A 87 -17.24 -8.33 0.20
C LEU A 87 -17.33 -6.82 0.40
N LYS A 88 -17.83 -6.37 1.56
CA LYS A 88 -17.95 -4.95 1.91
C LYS A 88 -16.71 -4.42 2.64
N GLN A 89 -15.84 -5.30 3.14
CA GLN A 89 -14.61 -4.95 3.81
C GLN A 89 -13.65 -4.21 2.88
N THR A 90 -13.66 -4.55 1.59
CA THR A 90 -12.93 -3.78 0.58
C THR A 90 -13.85 -2.76 -0.06
N ARG A 91 -13.43 -1.50 -0.02
CA ARG A 91 -14.18 -0.38 -0.59
C ARG A 91 -14.16 -0.45 -2.11
N LEU A 92 -15.33 -0.19 -2.69
CA LEU A 92 -15.52 -0.08 -4.11
C LEU A 92 -15.20 1.36 -4.55
N PHE A 93 -14.12 1.57 -5.31
CA PHE A 93 -13.83 2.90 -5.87
C PHE A 93 -14.30 3.02 -7.31
N ARG A 94 -14.83 4.19 -7.65
CA ARG A 94 -15.19 4.58 -9.01
C ARG A 94 -14.74 6.03 -9.25
N GLY A 95 -14.47 6.36 -10.51
CA GLY A 95 -14.12 7.72 -10.94
C GLY A 95 -12.86 7.76 -11.78
N ARG A 96 -12.93 8.43 -12.94
CA ARG A 96 -11.83 8.44 -13.93
C ARG A 96 -10.58 9.15 -13.41
N VAL A 97 -10.76 10.24 -12.67
CA VAL A 97 -9.65 11.04 -12.14
C VAL A 97 -8.91 10.27 -11.05
N ALA A 98 -9.64 9.71 -10.09
CA ALA A 98 -9.06 8.88 -9.05
C ALA A 98 -8.39 7.62 -9.62
N SER A 99 -9.03 6.93 -10.56
CA SER A 99 -8.41 5.81 -11.27
C SER A 99 -7.14 6.25 -12.01
N PHE A 100 -7.12 7.40 -12.68
CA PHE A 100 -5.92 7.86 -13.37
C PHE A 100 -4.77 8.19 -12.39
N ILE A 101 -5.03 8.97 -11.34
CA ILE A 101 -4.03 9.36 -10.33
C ILE A 101 -3.46 8.13 -9.63
N ALA A 102 -4.31 7.16 -9.31
CA ALA A 102 -3.89 5.92 -8.67
C ALA A 102 -3.43 4.85 -9.66
N MET A 103 -3.27 5.18 -10.95
CA MET A 103 -2.88 4.23 -12.00
C MET A 103 -3.70 2.93 -11.94
N GLU A 104 -5.01 3.08 -11.81
CA GLU A 104 -6.02 2.04 -11.71
C GLU A 104 -5.95 1.16 -10.45
N HIS A 105 -5.02 1.40 -9.51
CA HIS A 105 -4.88 0.60 -8.29
C HIS A 105 -6.04 0.74 -7.29
N LEU A 106 -6.95 1.70 -7.51
CA LEU A 106 -8.17 1.84 -6.72
C LEU A 106 -9.26 0.81 -7.07
N TYR A 107 -9.13 0.05 -8.16
CA TYR A 107 -9.96 -1.13 -8.43
C TYR A 107 -9.57 -2.31 -7.51
N HIS A 108 -9.50 -2.03 -6.20
CA HIS A 108 -8.95 -2.93 -5.20
C HIS A 108 -9.90 -4.10 -4.91
N LEU A 109 -11.22 -3.86 -4.94
CA LEU A 109 -12.20 -4.92 -4.79
C LEU A 109 -12.12 -5.92 -5.94
N GLU A 110 -11.97 -5.42 -7.17
CA GLU A 110 -11.76 -6.25 -8.36
C GLU A 110 -10.48 -7.08 -8.26
N HIS A 111 -9.39 -6.47 -7.78
CA HIS A 111 -8.13 -7.17 -7.54
C HIS A 111 -8.29 -8.32 -6.53
N HIS A 112 -8.99 -8.12 -5.42
CA HIS A 112 -9.24 -9.17 -4.43
C HIS A 112 -10.11 -10.30 -4.96
N LEU A 113 -11.13 -9.99 -5.76
CA LEU A 113 -12.04 -10.99 -6.32
C LEU A 113 -11.42 -11.76 -7.50
N TYR A 114 -10.61 -11.09 -8.31
CA TYR A 114 -10.02 -11.64 -9.54
C TYR A 114 -8.53 -11.26 -9.65
N PRO A 115 -7.66 -11.79 -8.77
CA PRO A 115 -6.25 -11.40 -8.69
C PRO A 115 -5.43 -11.77 -9.94
N THR A 116 -5.96 -12.68 -10.77
CA THR A 116 -5.34 -13.09 -12.04
C THR A 116 -5.61 -12.13 -13.19
N VAL A 117 -6.56 -11.20 -13.05
CA VAL A 117 -6.87 -10.21 -14.09
C VAL A 117 -5.86 -9.06 -14.02
N PRO A 118 -5.14 -8.78 -15.13
CA PRO A 118 -4.19 -7.67 -15.18
C PRO A 118 -4.85 -6.31 -14.93
N HIS A 119 -4.14 -5.40 -14.27
CA HIS A 119 -4.71 -4.13 -13.81
C HIS A 119 -5.33 -3.26 -14.92
N HIS A 120 -4.72 -3.23 -16.12
CA HIS A 120 -5.25 -2.52 -17.28
C HIS A 120 -6.62 -3.01 -17.75
N ASN A 121 -7.05 -4.21 -17.31
CA ASN A 121 -8.38 -4.76 -17.58
C ASN A 121 -9.38 -4.54 -16.43
N TRP A 122 -8.95 -4.03 -15.28
CA TRP A 122 -9.84 -3.77 -14.15
C TRP A 122 -10.99 -2.80 -14.48
N PRO A 123 -10.81 -1.72 -15.27
CA PRO A 123 -11.95 -0.90 -15.68
C PRO A 123 -13.01 -1.67 -16.47
N LYS A 124 -12.60 -2.67 -17.26
CA LYS A 124 -13.51 -3.54 -18.01
C LYS A 124 -14.19 -4.55 -17.09
N LEU A 125 -13.45 -5.16 -16.17
CA LEU A 125 -13.97 -6.08 -15.16
C LEU A 125 -14.97 -5.37 -14.23
N ALA A 126 -14.65 -4.16 -13.77
CA ALA A 126 -15.51 -3.31 -12.96
C ALA A 126 -16.90 -3.15 -13.58
N LYS A 127 -16.97 -2.81 -14.88
CA LYS A 127 -18.25 -2.67 -15.62
C LYS A 127 -19.07 -3.96 -15.64
N GLN A 128 -18.42 -5.12 -15.65
CA GLN A 128 -19.11 -6.42 -15.62
C GLN A 128 -19.61 -6.78 -14.21
N LEU A 129 -18.88 -6.35 -13.18
CA LEU A 129 -19.22 -6.62 -11.79
C LEU A 129 -20.16 -5.57 -11.17
N ASP A 130 -20.25 -4.37 -11.73
CA ASP A 130 -21.11 -3.29 -11.23
C ASP A 130 -22.56 -3.75 -10.96
N PRO A 131 -23.24 -4.47 -11.87
CA PRO A 131 -24.60 -4.97 -11.59
C PRO A 131 -24.67 -5.93 -10.39
N TYR A 132 -23.63 -6.73 -10.19
CA TYR A 132 -23.54 -7.64 -9.04
C TYR A 132 -23.31 -6.84 -7.73
N PHE A 133 -22.45 -5.84 -7.76
CA PHE A 133 -22.18 -4.97 -6.61
C PHE A 133 -23.41 -4.14 -6.22
N GLU A 134 -24.16 -3.65 -7.20
CA GLU A 134 -25.43 -2.95 -6.97
C GLU A 134 -26.46 -3.88 -6.29
N LYS A 135 -26.62 -5.11 -6.77
CA LYS A 135 -27.50 -6.12 -6.14
C LYS A 135 -27.08 -6.47 -4.70
N LYS A 136 -25.79 -6.34 -4.39
CA LYS A 136 -25.22 -6.57 -3.05
C LYS A 136 -25.18 -5.30 -2.19
N GLU A 137 -25.73 -4.20 -2.69
CA GLU A 137 -25.81 -2.91 -2.02
C GLU A 137 -24.43 -2.39 -1.58
N ILE A 138 -23.39 -2.65 -2.38
CA ILE A 138 -22.04 -2.16 -2.11
C ILE A 138 -21.97 -0.70 -2.54
N LYS A 139 -21.69 0.18 -1.58
CA LYS A 139 -21.56 1.61 -1.85
C LYS A 139 -20.24 1.89 -2.57
N SER A 140 -20.32 2.53 -3.73
CA SER A 140 -19.15 3.04 -4.43
C SER A 140 -18.72 4.39 -3.83
N ILE A 141 -17.43 4.54 -3.58
CA ILE A 141 -16.80 5.82 -3.28
C ILE A 141 -16.41 6.44 -4.60
N ARG A 142 -17.03 7.59 -4.92
CA ARG A 142 -16.81 8.31 -6.17
C ARG A 142 -16.00 9.57 -5.91
N PHE A 143 -14.78 9.59 -6.43
CA PHE A 143 -13.95 10.79 -6.43
C PHE A 143 -13.97 11.38 -7.84
N LEU A 144 -14.84 12.38 -8.03
CA LEU A 144 -15.17 13.06 -9.30
C LEU A 144 -15.66 12.12 -10.43
N PHE A 145 -16.99 12.14 -10.60
CA PHE A 145 -17.88 11.37 -11.48
C PHE A 145 -17.87 9.83 -11.33
#